data_AF-A0A960U3L9-F1
#
_entry.id   AF-A0A960U3L9-F1
#
_cell.length_a   1.000
_cell.length_b   1.000
_cell.length_c   1.000
_cell.angle_alpha   90.00
_cell.angle_beta   90.00
_cell.angle_gamma   90.00
#
_symmetry.space_group_name_H-M   'P 1'
#
loop_
_entity.id
_entity.type
_entity.pdbx_description
1 polymer ?
#
loop_
_entity_poly.entity_id
_entity_poly.type
_entity_poly.pdbx_seq_one_letter_code
_entity_poly.pdbx_strand_id
1 'polypeptide(L)'
;MNIISLITFRYIRGSRVFGLLSMKSRLSFIVMTVGVSLLIVVLSIFNGFQRQVKESLWNGGPHITIENRINSGEIKNYERLIELLLGNEKLKKQIQSIEGSITSHGLL
;
A
#
# COMPACT_ATOMS: atom_id res chain seq x y z
N MET A 1 12.55 -28.32 28.38
CA MET A 1 12.21 -26.86 28.40
C MET A 1 10.93 -26.51 29.18
N ASN A 2 10.15 -27.47 29.72
CA ASN A 2 8.91 -27.18 30.47
C ASN A 2 9.13 -26.77 31.94
N ILE A 3 10.12 -27.34 32.61
CA ILE A 3 10.41 -27.09 34.03
C ILE A 3 10.71 -25.61 34.32
N ILE A 4 11.51 -24.95 33.47
CA ILE A 4 11.89 -23.54 33.66
C ILE A 4 10.65 -22.65 33.55
N SER A 5 9.80 -22.85 32.52
CA SER A 5 8.53 -22.11 32.38
C SER A 5 7.59 -22.34 33.58
N LEU A 6 7.52 -23.59 34.06
CA LEU A 6 6.69 -23.96 35.21
C LEU A 6 7.19 -23.30 36.52
N ILE A 7 8.51 -23.23 36.70
CA ILE A 7 9.14 -22.54 37.84
C ILE A 7 8.95 -21.02 37.74
N THR A 8 9.15 -20.43 36.56
CA THR A 8 8.95 -18.98 36.31
C THR A 8 7.51 -18.56 36.54
N PHE A 9 6.53 -19.30 35.99
CA PHE A 9 5.11 -19.02 36.19
C PHE A 9 4.71 -19.16 37.67
N ARG A 10 5.26 -20.17 38.37
CA ARG A 10 5.03 -20.34 39.82
C ARG A 10 5.60 -19.18 40.64
N TYR A 11 6.74 -18.62 40.24
CA TYR A 11 7.35 -17.45 40.90
C TYR A 11 6.55 -16.16 40.65
N ILE A 12 6.07 -15.95 39.43
CA ILE A 12 5.18 -14.84 39.06
C ILE A 12 3.85 -14.95 39.83
N ARG A 13 3.28 -16.15 39.95
CA ARG A 13 1.99 -16.41 40.59
C ARG A 13 2.05 -16.48 42.13
N GLY A 14 3.18 -16.88 42.70
CA GLY A 14 3.34 -17.22 44.13
C GLY A 14 3.76 -16.07 45.05
N SER A 15 4.14 -14.92 44.52
CA SER A 15 4.36 -13.72 45.35
C SER A 15 3.02 -13.05 45.66
N ARG A 16 2.78 -12.75 46.94
CA ARG A 16 1.56 -12.09 47.46
C ARG A 16 1.14 -10.92 46.56
N VAL A 17 0.03 -11.13 45.86
CA VAL A 17 -0.57 -10.35 44.77
C VAL A 17 -0.93 -8.89 45.12
N PHE A 18 -0.71 -8.42 46.35
CA PHE A 18 -1.09 -7.06 46.77
C PHE A 18 0.07 -6.04 46.82
N GLY A 19 1.34 -6.46 46.75
CA GLY A 19 2.49 -5.55 46.94
C GLY A 19 3.22 -5.08 45.68
N LEU A 20 3.18 -5.85 44.57
CA LEU A 20 4.04 -5.62 43.40
C LEU A 20 3.44 -4.71 42.32
N LEU A 21 2.14 -4.42 42.43
CA LEU A 21 1.48 -3.39 41.61
C LEU A 21 1.06 -2.25 42.53
N SER A 22 2.04 -1.49 43.02
CA SER A 22 1.79 -0.14 43.55
C SER A 22 0.89 0.62 42.58
N MET A 23 0.05 1.54 43.07
CA MET A 23 -0.89 2.30 42.23
C MET A 23 -0.22 2.88 40.96
N LYS A 24 1.03 3.34 41.10
CA LYS A 24 1.88 3.86 40.01
C LYS A 24 2.24 2.81 38.94
N SER A 25 2.46 1.56 39.32
CA SER A 25 2.82 0.47 38.40
C SER A 25 1.67 0.13 37.46
N ARG A 26 0.43 0.08 37.99
CA ARG A 26 -0.77 -0.15 37.15
C ARG A 26 -1.00 0.98 36.16
N LEU A 27 -0.81 2.22 36.61
CA LEU A 27 -0.93 3.40 35.74
C LEU A 27 0.10 3.36 34.61
N SER A 28 1.36 3.04 34.91
CA SER A 28 2.41 2.90 33.91
C SER A 28 2.09 1.81 32.87
N PHE A 29 1.58 0.66 33.32
CA PHE A 29 1.17 -0.42 32.43
C PHE A 29 0.06 0.02 31.46
N ILE A 30 -0.99 0.70 31.96
CA ILE A 30 -2.09 1.20 31.13
C ILE A 30 -1.57 2.19 30.08
N VAL A 31 -0.75 3.16 30.49
CA VAL A 31 -0.19 4.15 29.56
C VAL A 31 0.69 3.49 28.50
N MET A 32 1.52 2.51 28.89
CA MET A 32 2.36 1.77 27.94
C MET A 32 1.50 0.98 26.95
N THR A 33 0.49 0.26 27.41
CA THR A 33 -0.42 -0.48 26.53
C THR A 33 -1.11 0.46 25.55
N VAL A 34 -1.68 1.56 26.02
CA VAL A 34 -2.35 2.55 25.16
C VAL A 34 -1.37 3.16 24.16
N GLY A 35 -0.16 3.55 24.60
CA GLY A 35 0.85 4.14 23.73
C GLY A 35 1.34 3.20 22.63
N VAL A 36 1.62 1.94 22.99
CA VAL A 36 2.04 0.92 22.01
C VAL A 36 0.88 0.58 21.07
N SER A 37 -0.33 0.42 21.57
CA SER A 37 -1.51 0.17 20.73
C SER A 37 -1.74 1.30 19.73
N LEU A 38 -1.63 2.56 20.16
CA LEU A 38 -1.74 3.73 19.28
C LEU A 38 -0.67 3.71 18.18
N LEU A 39 0.59 3.45 18.54
CA LEU A 39 1.70 3.38 17.59
C LEU A 39 1.43 2.30 16.52
N ILE A 40 0.98 1.12 16.94
CA ILE A 40 0.64 0.01 16.03
C ILE A 40 -0.49 0.42 15.08
N VAL A 41 -1.54 1.06 15.59
CA VAL A 41 -2.68 1.50 14.77
C VAL A 41 -2.25 2.52 13.73
N VAL A 42 -1.47 3.53 14.11
CA VAL A 42 -1.00 4.56 13.17
C VAL A 42 -0.14 3.95 12.08
N LEU A 43 0.79 3.06 12.45
CA LEU A 43 1.63 2.35 11.48
C LEU A 43 0.78 1.48 10.55
N SER A 44 -0.26 0.83 11.09
CA SER A 44 -1.21 0.02 10.32
C SER A 44 -1.99 0.86 9.29
N ILE A 45 -2.46 2.05 9.69
CA ILE A 45 -3.15 2.98 8.80
C ILE A 45 -2.22 3.44 7.68
N PHE A 46 -0.98 3.83 8.01
CA PHE A 46 -0.02 4.23 6.98
C PHE A 46 0.29 3.11 5.99
N ASN A 47 0.51 1.88 6.49
CA ASN A 47 0.75 0.73 5.62
C ASN A 47 -0.42 0.49 4.65
N GLY A 48 -1.66 0.57 5.13
CA GLY A 48 -2.86 0.43 4.30
C GLY A 48 -3.01 1.59 3.31
N PHE A 49 -2.81 2.82 3.77
CA PHE A 49 -2.93 4.03 2.97
C PHE A 49 -1.88 4.10 1.85
N GLN A 50 -0.62 3.76 2.13
CA GLN A 50 0.43 3.73 1.11
C GLN A 50 0.08 2.79 -0.04
N ARG A 51 -0.50 1.62 0.27
CA ARG A 51 -0.98 0.69 -0.76
C ARG A 51 -2.11 1.29 -1.57
N GLN A 52 -3.09 1.90 -0.91
CA GLN A 52 -4.24 2.51 -1.57
C GLN A 52 -3.84 3.67 -2.50
N VAL A 53 -2.93 4.53 -2.06
CA VAL A 53 -2.40 5.64 -2.87
C VAL A 53 -1.62 5.10 -4.06
N LYS A 54 -0.73 4.12 -3.84
CA LYS A 54 0.04 3.51 -4.94
C LYS A 54 -0.87 2.87 -5.99
N GLU A 55 -1.87 2.10 -5.56
CA GLU A 55 -2.86 1.49 -6.46
C GLU A 55 -3.68 2.54 -7.20
N SER A 56 -4.10 3.61 -6.52
CA SER A 56 -4.88 4.69 -7.15
C SER A 56 -4.08 5.46 -8.21
N LEU A 57 -2.78 5.68 -7.96
CA LEU A 57 -1.88 6.32 -8.93
C LEU A 57 -1.57 5.40 -10.13
N TRP A 58 -1.41 4.09 -9.91
CA TRP A 58 -1.12 3.13 -10.99
C TRP A 58 -2.35 2.75 -11.82
N ASN A 59 -3.54 2.67 -11.22
CA ASN A 59 -4.76 2.31 -11.94
C ASN A 59 -5.29 3.42 -12.86
N GLY A 60 -4.87 4.67 -12.67
CA GLY A 60 -5.36 5.81 -13.46
C GLY A 60 -4.53 6.12 -14.71
N GLY A 61 -3.40 5.47 -14.93
CA GLY A 61 -2.47 5.79 -16.02
C GLY A 61 -2.61 4.87 -17.25
N PRO A 62 -2.30 5.35 -18.47
CA PRO A 62 -2.18 4.50 -19.64
C PRO A 62 -1.03 3.50 -19.41
N HIS A 63 -1.31 2.20 -19.49
CA HIS A 63 -0.30 1.16 -19.30
C HIS A 63 0.67 1.05 -20.49
N ILE A 64 0.25 1.51 -21.68
CA ILE A 64 1.06 1.54 -22.90
C ILE A 64 0.80 2.87 -23.59
N THR A 65 1.84 3.66 -23.80
CA THR A 65 1.77 4.93 -24.54
C THR A 65 2.52 4.76 -25.86
N ILE A 66 1.85 5.07 -26.97
CA ILE A 66 2.46 5.09 -28.31
C ILE A 66 2.68 6.54 -28.68
N GLU A 67 3.93 6.97 -28.72
CA GLU A 67 4.33 8.32 -29.09
C GLU A 67 5.14 8.32 -30.39
N ASN A 68 5.02 9.41 -31.15
CA ASN A 68 5.84 9.59 -32.33
C ASN A 68 7.25 10.00 -31.89
N ARG A 69 8.23 9.11 -32.08
CA ARG A 69 9.64 9.28 -31.65
C ARG A 69 10.37 10.40 -32.39
N ILE A 70 9.87 10.82 -33.55
CA ILE A 70 10.49 11.88 -34.35
C ILE A 70 9.70 13.15 -34.05
N ASN A 71 10.40 14.27 -33.79
CA ASN A 71 9.92 15.65 -33.52
C ASN A 71 8.99 16.24 -34.61
N SER A 72 8.07 15.44 -35.14
CA SER A 72 7.29 15.64 -36.34
C SER A 72 5.81 15.65 -35.98
N GLY A 73 5.45 16.42 -34.95
CA GLY A 73 4.06 16.76 -34.62
C GLY A 73 3.09 15.59 -34.54
N GLU A 74 1.85 15.87 -34.93
CA GLU A 74 0.67 15.01 -34.78
C GLU A 74 0.86 13.61 -35.41
N ILE A 75 0.29 12.59 -34.75
CA ILE A 75 0.16 11.25 -35.33
C ILE A 75 -0.86 11.33 -36.47
N LYS A 76 -0.36 11.39 -37.71
CA LYS A 76 -1.22 11.38 -38.91
C LYS A 76 -2.01 10.08 -38.99
N ASN A 77 -3.33 10.17 -39.22
CA ASN A 77 -4.25 9.04 -39.34
C ASN A 77 -4.33 8.14 -38.09
N TYR A 78 -4.41 8.73 -36.89
CA TYR A 78 -4.57 8.00 -35.63
C TYR A 78 -5.80 7.06 -35.63
N GLU A 79 -6.90 7.44 -36.31
CA GLU A 79 -8.12 6.62 -36.45
C GLU A 79 -7.83 5.27 -37.10
N ARG A 80 -7.03 5.24 -38.18
CA ARG A 80 -6.66 4.01 -38.87
C ARG A 80 -5.73 3.13 -38.03
N LEU A 81 -4.89 3.75 -37.21
CA LEU A 81 -4.05 3.05 -36.24
C LEU A 81 -4.91 2.37 -35.16
N ILE A 82 -5.94 3.05 -34.66
CA ILE A 82 -6.89 2.49 -33.70
C ILE A 82 -7.62 1.29 -34.32
N GLU A 83 -8.10 1.41 -35.56
CA GLU A 83 -8.76 0.30 -36.27
C GLU A 83 -7.85 -0.94 -36.44
N LEU A 84 -6.58 -0.73 -36.81
CA LEU A 84 -5.61 -1.82 -36.96
C LEU A 84 -5.30 -2.50 -35.61
N LEU A 85 -5.25 -1.74 -34.52
CA LEU A 85 -5.01 -2.26 -33.18
C LEU A 85 -6.22 -3.03 -32.64
N LEU A 86 -7.44 -2.55 -32.90
CA LEU A 86 -8.69 -3.22 -32.52
C LEU A 86 -8.97 -4.48 -33.37
N GLY A 87 -8.52 -4.51 -34.62
CA GLY A 87 -8.67 -5.65 -35.52
C GLY A 87 -7.81 -6.87 -35.17
N ASN A 88 -6.83 -6.72 -34.25
CA ASN A 88 -5.95 -7.80 -33.85
C ASN A 88 -6.53 -8.58 -32.66
N GLU A 89 -7.02 -9.80 -32.91
CA GLU A 89 -7.66 -10.69 -31.92
C GLU A 89 -6.83 -10.92 -30.64
N LYS A 90 -5.48 -10.84 -30.73
CA LYS A 90 -4.60 -10.95 -29.56
C LYS A 90 -4.59 -9.70 -28.69
N LEU A 91 -4.66 -8.51 -29.29
CA LEU A 91 -4.61 -7.24 -28.58
C LEU A 91 -5.95 -6.89 -27.92
N LYS A 92 -7.06 -7.26 -28.57
CA LYS A 92 -8.42 -7.07 -28.05
C LYS A 92 -8.70 -7.78 -26.71
N LYS A 93 -7.97 -8.85 -26.40
CA LYS A 93 -8.08 -9.57 -25.11
C LYS A 93 -7.25 -8.93 -23.99
N GLN A 94 -6.28 -8.08 -24.32
CA GLN A 94 -5.31 -7.54 -23.36
C GLN A 94 -5.49 -6.02 -23.14
N ILE A 95 -6.11 -5.32 -24.08
CA ILE A 95 -6.29 -3.86 -24.05
C ILE A 95 -7.78 -3.55 -23.83
N GLN A 96 -8.08 -2.84 -22.73
CA GLN A 96 -9.46 -2.52 -22.33
C GLN A 96 -9.99 -1.24 -22.99
N SER A 97 -9.14 -0.24 -23.20
CA SER A 97 -9.46 0.97 -23.99
C SER A 97 -8.24 1.47 -24.75
N ILE A 98 -8.50 2.10 -25.91
CA ILE A 98 -7.51 2.84 -26.70
C ILE A 98 -8.07 4.24 -26.86
N GLU A 99 -7.35 5.24 -26.39
CA GLU A 99 -7.77 6.63 -26.40
C GLU A 99 -6.71 7.49 -27.08
N GLY A 100 -7.16 8.47 -27.88
CA GLY A 100 -6.29 9.51 -28.41
C GLY A 100 -6.01 10.53 -27.31
N SER A 101 -4.73 10.77 -27.00
CA SER A 101 -4.32 11.79 -26.04
C SER A 101 -3.33 12.75 -26.67
N ILE A 102 -3.49 14.04 -26.35
CA ILE A 102 -2.57 15.10 -26.76
C ILE A 102 -1.64 15.33 -25.57
N THR A 103 -0.41 14.81 -25.65
CA THR A 103 0.62 15.04 -24.62
C THR A 103 1.56 16.14 -25.10
N SER A 104 1.74 17.17 -24.26
CA SER A 104 2.81 18.15 -24.42
C SER A 104 3.90 17.79 -23.43
N HIS A 105 5.09 17.42 -23.90
CA HIS A 105 6.27 17.34 -23.04
C HIS A 105 6.73 18.75 -22.67
N GLY A 106 5.94 19.42 -21.83
CA GLY A 106 6.34 20.63 -21.12
C GLY A 106 7.25 20.22 -19.97
N LEU A 107 8.52 20.63 -20.04
CA LEU A 107 9.45 20.58 -18.92
C LEU A 107 8.89 21.43 -17.77
N LEU A 108 8.33 20.79 -16.75
CA LEU A 108 8.29 21.28 -15.38
C LEU A 108 8.73 20.15 -14.45
#